data_AF-A0A1T5D0W4-F1
#
_entry.id   AF-A0A1T5D0W4-F1
#
_cell.length_a   1.000
_cell.length_b   1.000
_cell.length_c   1.000
_cell.angle_alpha   90.00
_cell.angle_beta   90.00
_cell.angle_gamma   90.00
#
_symmetry.space_group_name_H-M   'P 1'
#
loop_
_entity.id
_entity.type
_entity.pdbx_description
1 polymer ?
#
loop_
_entity_poly.entity_id
_entity_poly.type
_entity_poly.pdbx_seq_one_letter_code
_entity_poly.pdbx_strand_id
1 'polypeptide(L)'
;MVRTVLPPAGTVPGVEAIVSDGAGNDLLSLQNGFTTGCAAAPTSREVFDKVQAPGMTAPDGTKPVFGFAVESSSTRDFYGMGLRDPRYLQQGKGVTSGCGLLATGNGGLTTSVLFNDPAFPTRGAAKAWMATDQYAQLKALLISLKYA
;
A
#
# COMPACT_ATOMS: atom_id res chain seq x y z
N MET A 1 -2.31 15.77 -9.50
CA MET A 1 -3.13 16.59 -8.57
C MET A 1 -3.25 15.85 -7.23
N VAL A 2 -3.31 16.54 -6.09
CA VAL A 2 -3.62 15.93 -4.79
C VAL A 2 -4.94 16.51 -4.29
N ARG A 3 -5.85 15.64 -3.84
CA ARG A 3 -7.13 16.07 -3.23
C ARG A 3 -7.35 15.35 -1.91
N THR A 4 -8.03 16.03 -0.99
CA THR A 4 -8.40 15.48 0.32
C THR A 4 -9.90 15.25 0.36
N VAL A 5 -10.32 14.05 0.78
CA VAL A 5 -11.71 13.67 1.00
C VAL A 5 -11.92 13.51 2.50
N LEU A 6 -12.92 14.21 3.03
CA LEU A 6 -13.35 14.07 4.42
C LEU A 6 -14.53 13.09 4.49
N PRO A 7 -14.57 12.25 5.53
CA PRO A 7 -15.71 11.38 5.77
C PRO A 7 -16.99 12.21 5.98
N PRO A 8 -18.17 11.67 5.62
CA PRO A 8 -19.45 12.28 5.94
C PRO A 8 -19.58 12.58 7.43
N ALA A 9 -20.23 13.69 7.78
CA ALA A 9 -20.48 14.08 9.16
C ALA A 9 -21.17 12.93 9.92
N GLY A 10 -20.57 12.47 11.03
CA GLY A 10 -21.10 11.40 11.89
C GLY A 10 -20.44 10.02 11.72
N THR A 11 -19.45 9.87 10.84
CA THR A 11 -18.61 8.66 10.76
C THR A 11 -17.26 8.84 11.49
N VAL A 12 -16.54 7.74 11.74
CA VAL A 12 -15.25 7.71 12.46
C VAL A 12 -14.30 8.78 11.88
N PRO A 13 -13.61 9.59 12.70
CA PRO A 13 -12.71 10.63 12.22
C PRO A 13 -11.59 10.02 11.38
N GLY A 14 -11.48 10.44 10.13
CA GLY A 14 -10.43 9.99 9.21
C GLY A 14 -10.21 11.00 8.11
N VAL A 15 -9.09 10.88 7.41
CA VAL A 15 -8.76 11.70 6.24
C VAL A 15 -8.29 10.78 5.13
N GLU A 16 -8.82 10.97 3.93
CA GLU A 16 -8.28 10.33 2.73
C GLU A 16 -7.61 11.38 1.84
N ALA A 17 -6.39 11.09 1.39
CA ALA A 17 -5.68 11.85 0.37
C ALA A 17 -5.53 10.99 -0.88
N ILE A 18 -5.91 11.54 -2.03
CA ILE A 18 -5.82 10.88 -3.34
C ILE A 18 -4.86 11.67 -4.22
N VAL A 19 -3.92 10.96 -4.83
CA VAL A 19 -2.99 11.50 -5.83
C VAL A 19 -3.40 11.01 -7.20
N SER A 20 -3.59 11.94 -8.13
CA SER A 20 -3.95 11.65 -9.52
C SER A 20 -2.87 12.14 -10.50
N ASP A 21 -2.75 11.49 -11.65
CA ASP A 21 -1.90 11.91 -12.76
C ASP A 21 -2.42 13.19 -13.46
N GLY A 22 -1.74 13.62 -14.53
CA GLY A 22 -2.15 14.78 -15.32
C GLY A 22 -3.41 14.56 -16.17
N ALA A 23 -3.83 13.31 -16.38
CA ALA A 23 -5.06 12.94 -17.07
C ALA A 23 -6.25 12.77 -16.12
N GLY A 24 -6.02 12.84 -14.80
CA GLY A 24 -7.03 12.69 -13.77
C GLY A 24 -7.22 11.26 -13.27
N ASN A 25 -6.36 10.30 -13.66
CA ASN A 25 -6.42 8.95 -13.13
C ASN A 25 -5.82 8.91 -11.71
N ASP A 26 -6.55 8.32 -10.78
CA ASP A 26 -6.07 8.16 -9.42
C ASP A 26 -4.98 7.08 -9.35
N LEU A 27 -3.83 7.45 -8.80
CA LEU A 27 -2.64 6.61 -8.73
C LEU A 27 -2.37 6.09 -7.32
N LEU A 28 -2.78 6.83 -6.29
CA LEU A 28 -2.47 6.50 -4.90
C LEU A 28 -3.59 7.01 -3.99
N SER A 29 -4.06 6.16 -3.08
CA SER A 29 -4.89 6.54 -1.94
C SER A 29 -4.10 6.37 -0.64
N LEU A 30 -4.21 7.35 0.24
CA LEU A 30 -3.73 7.34 1.61
C LEU A 30 -4.90 7.61 2.53
N GLN A 31 -5.18 6.70 3.45
CA GLN A 31 -6.29 6.80 4.38
C GLN A 31 -5.73 6.74 5.80
N ASN A 32 -6.00 7.76 6.62
CA ASN A 32 -5.56 7.81 8.02
C ASN A 32 -6.72 8.03 8.99
N GLY A 33 -6.60 7.52 10.21
CA GLY A 33 -7.63 7.64 11.26
C GLY A 33 -8.69 6.54 11.24
N PHE A 34 -8.54 5.53 10.37
CA PHE A 34 -9.52 4.46 10.23
C PHE A 34 -9.19 3.26 11.12
N THR A 35 -10.21 2.68 11.76
CA THR A 35 -10.11 1.38 12.43
C THR A 35 -10.82 0.32 11.59
N THR A 36 -10.08 -0.35 10.71
CA THR A 36 -10.61 -1.45 9.88
C THR A 36 -10.05 -2.79 10.34
N GLY A 37 -10.83 -3.87 10.22
CA GLY A 37 -10.34 -5.22 10.42
C GLY A 37 -9.46 -5.68 9.24
N CYS A 38 -8.45 -6.51 9.54
CA CYS A 38 -7.68 -7.20 8.52
C CYS A 38 -8.31 -8.58 8.26
N ALA A 39 -8.69 -8.88 7.02
CA ALA A 39 -9.02 -10.25 6.63
C ALA A 39 -7.72 -10.99 6.25
N ALA A 40 -7.51 -12.15 6.87
CA ALA A 40 -6.32 -12.97 6.70
C ALA A 40 -6.69 -14.31 6.07
N ALA A 41 -6.04 -14.65 4.95
CA ALA A 41 -6.13 -15.97 4.32
C ALA A 41 -4.73 -16.42 3.87
N PRO A 42 -4.45 -17.73 3.82
CA PRO A 42 -3.21 -18.24 3.24
C PRO A 42 -3.10 -17.84 1.76
N THR A 43 -1.94 -17.31 1.36
CA THR A 43 -1.64 -16.93 -0.02
C THR A 43 -0.20 -17.30 -0.39
N SER A 44 0.14 -17.17 -1.68
CA SER A 44 1.52 -17.23 -2.14
C SER A 44 1.98 -15.82 -2.51
N ARG A 45 3.06 -15.33 -1.90
CA ARG A 45 3.58 -13.98 -2.17
C ARG A 45 4.94 -14.02 -2.84
N GLU A 46 5.09 -13.24 -3.92
CA GLU A 46 6.38 -12.85 -4.48
C GLU A 46 6.57 -11.35 -4.23
N VAL A 47 7.69 -10.97 -3.61
CA VAL A 47 8.01 -9.57 -3.31
C VAL A 47 8.98 -9.07 -4.36
N PHE A 48 8.56 -8.08 -5.15
CA PHE A 48 9.39 -7.50 -6.20
C PHE A 48 10.32 -6.43 -5.67
N ASP A 49 9.88 -5.65 -4.68
CA ASP A 49 10.71 -4.64 -4.04
C ASP A 49 10.30 -4.43 -2.58
N LYS A 50 11.28 -4.08 -1.75
CA LYS A 50 11.13 -3.77 -0.34
C LYS A 50 12.20 -2.79 0.10
N VAL A 51 11.79 -1.67 0.68
CA VAL A 51 12.72 -0.70 1.28
C VAL A 51 12.14 -0.13 2.57
N GLN A 52 13.00 0.18 3.53
CA GLN A 52 12.57 0.80 4.79
C GLN A 52 12.03 2.22 4.53
N ALA A 53 10.93 2.58 5.20
CA ALA A 53 10.42 3.95 5.23
C ALA A 53 10.95 4.65 6.49
N PRO A 54 12.02 5.45 6.40
CA PRO A 54 12.74 5.94 7.60
C PRO A 54 11.96 6.96 8.42
N GLY A 55 10.97 7.63 7.80
CA GLY A 55 10.15 8.66 8.44
C GLY A 55 8.98 8.13 9.27
N MET A 56 8.80 6.81 9.35
CA MET A 56 7.61 6.18 9.92
C MET A 56 8.00 5.27 11.10
N THR A 57 7.34 5.45 12.23
CA THR A 57 7.41 4.53 13.37
C THR A 57 5.99 4.31 13.90
N ALA A 58 5.56 3.07 13.97
CA ALA A 58 4.27 2.70 14.55
C ALA A 58 4.32 2.84 16.09
N PRO A 59 3.17 2.95 16.79
CA PRO A 59 3.13 3.09 18.24
C PRO A 59 3.83 1.98 19.02
N ASP A 60 3.93 0.77 18.45
CA ASP A 60 4.63 -0.37 19.04
C ASP A 60 6.15 -0.40 18.73
N GLY A 61 6.67 0.64 18.07
CA GLY A 61 8.06 0.76 17.64
C GLY A 61 8.37 0.09 16.30
N THR A 62 7.40 -0.58 15.66
CA THR A 62 7.59 -1.19 14.34
C THR A 62 7.93 -0.12 13.31
N LYS A 63 8.92 -0.41 12.46
CA LYS A 63 9.30 0.46 11.34
C LYS A 63 8.66 -0.05 10.05
N PRO A 64 7.62 0.62 9.52
CA PRO A 64 6.99 0.21 8.27
C PRO A 64 8.00 0.18 7.12
N VAL A 65 7.74 -0.71 6.17
CA VAL A 65 8.50 -0.82 4.92
C VAL A 65 7.60 -0.48 3.76
N PHE A 66 8.16 0.18 2.76
CA PHE A 66 7.61 0.14 1.41
C PHE A 66 7.72 -1.28 0.88
N GLY A 67 6.66 -1.75 0.21
CA GLY A 67 6.68 -3.00 -0.52
C GLY A 67 5.93 -2.89 -1.84
N PHE A 68 6.45 -3.56 -2.86
CA PHE A 68 5.71 -3.93 -4.06
C PHE A 68 5.74 -5.45 -4.20
N ALA A 69 4.56 -6.08 -4.20
CA ALA A 69 4.44 -7.53 -4.20
C ALA A 69 3.21 -7.99 -4.98
N VAL A 70 3.24 -9.26 -5.37
CA VAL A 70 2.07 -9.97 -5.88
C VAL A 70 1.69 -11.08 -4.92
N GLU A 71 0.39 -11.15 -4.61
CA GLU A 71 -0.24 -12.26 -3.89
C GLU A 71 -1.06 -13.08 -4.87
N SER A 72 -0.80 -14.38 -4.93
CA SER A 72 -1.48 -15.29 -5.85
C SER A 72 -2.50 -16.13 -5.11
N SER A 73 -3.75 -16.07 -5.58
CA SER A 73 -4.77 -17.06 -5.25
C SER A 73 -4.82 -18.16 -6.33
N SER A 74 -5.71 -19.13 -6.16
CA SER A 74 -5.98 -20.15 -7.19
C SER A 74 -6.59 -19.56 -8.47
N THR A 75 -7.13 -18.33 -8.42
CA THR A 75 -7.91 -17.74 -9.52
C THR A 75 -7.28 -16.50 -10.13
N ARG A 76 -6.43 -15.76 -9.40
CA ARG A 76 -5.76 -14.56 -9.93
C ARG A 76 -4.56 -14.10 -9.09
N ASP A 77 -3.76 -13.25 -9.72
CA ASP A 77 -2.69 -12.48 -9.08
C ASP A 77 -3.23 -11.11 -8.63
N PHE A 78 -2.92 -10.73 -7.39
CA PHE A 78 -3.25 -9.45 -6.79
C PHE A 78 -1.98 -8.66 -6.53
N TYR A 79 -1.85 -7.51 -7.18
CA TYR A 79 -0.67 -6.65 -7.03
C TYR A 79 -0.94 -5.58 -5.98
N GLY A 80 0.02 -5.38 -5.07
CA GLY A 80 -0.06 -4.37 -4.03
C GLY A 80 1.24 -3.60 -3.92
N MET A 81 1.14 -2.27 -3.92
CA MET A 81 2.26 -1.37 -3.65
C MET A 81 1.85 -0.33 -2.60
N GLY A 82 2.66 -0.19 -1.56
CA GLY A 82 2.35 0.69 -0.43
C GLY A 82 3.28 0.48 0.76
N LEU A 83 3.05 1.21 1.83
CA LEU A 83 3.66 0.94 3.14
C LEU A 83 2.94 -0.23 3.83
N ARG A 84 3.73 -1.09 4.47
CA ARG A 84 3.28 -2.31 5.13
C ARG A 84 4.10 -2.55 6.39
N ASP A 85 3.49 -3.26 7.34
CA ASP A 85 4.24 -3.87 8.43
C ASP A 85 5.14 -4.96 7.84
N PRO A 86 6.45 -5.01 8.18
CA PRO A 86 7.38 -6.02 7.68
C PRO A 86 6.86 -7.46 7.78
N ARG A 87 6.06 -7.78 8.82
CA ARG A 87 5.49 -9.14 9.00
C ARG A 87 4.53 -9.54 7.89
N TYR A 88 3.88 -8.57 7.23
CA TYR A 88 2.93 -8.80 6.14
C TYR A 88 3.57 -8.77 4.75
N LEU A 89 4.88 -8.57 4.67
CA LEU A 89 5.63 -8.56 3.41
C LEU A 89 6.60 -9.77 3.28
N GLN A 90 6.30 -10.87 3.96
CA GLN A 90 7.08 -12.10 3.85
C GLN A 90 6.84 -12.78 2.50
N GLN A 91 7.92 -13.23 1.85
CA GLN A 91 7.87 -14.00 0.60
C GLN A 91 7.65 -15.49 0.90
N GLY A 92 6.88 -16.16 0.04
CA GLY A 92 6.72 -17.61 0.08
C GLY A 92 5.28 -18.08 -0.05
N LYS A 93 5.10 -19.41 -0.02
CA LYS A 93 3.80 -20.07 -0.03
C LYS A 93 3.26 -20.21 1.40
N GLY A 94 1.95 -20.08 1.56
CA GLY A 94 1.28 -20.25 2.86
C GLY A 94 1.50 -19.07 3.82
N VAL A 95 2.01 -17.94 3.30
CA VAL A 95 2.09 -16.71 4.07
C VAL A 95 0.69 -16.13 4.24
N THR A 96 0.46 -15.42 5.34
CA THR A 96 -0.81 -14.73 5.58
C THR A 96 -0.95 -13.56 4.63
N SER A 97 -2.11 -13.42 3.96
CA SER A 97 -2.44 -12.26 3.13
C SER A 97 -2.20 -10.97 3.91
N GLY A 98 -1.56 -10.01 3.26
CA GLY A 98 -0.95 -8.90 3.96
C GLY A 98 -2.00 -7.88 4.40
N CYS A 99 -2.01 -7.51 5.68
CA CYS A 99 -2.79 -6.35 6.09
C CYS A 99 -2.07 -5.06 5.67
N GLY A 100 -2.75 -4.22 4.91
CA GLY A 100 -2.27 -2.90 4.51
C GLY A 100 -2.33 -1.84 5.61
N LEU A 101 -2.92 -2.18 6.77
CA LEU A 101 -3.15 -1.27 7.88
C LEU A 101 -1.90 -1.16 8.76
N LEU A 102 -1.41 0.06 8.88
CA LEU A 102 -0.35 0.44 9.82
C LEU A 102 -0.97 1.13 11.02
N ALA A 103 -0.62 0.71 12.24
CA ALA A 103 -1.02 1.44 13.42
C ALA A 103 -0.32 2.81 13.46
N THR A 104 -1.08 3.84 13.83
CA THR A 104 -0.63 5.22 14.02
C THR A 104 -1.24 5.78 15.31
N GLY A 105 -0.74 6.94 15.77
CA GLY A 105 -1.23 7.55 17.01
C GLY A 105 -2.71 7.95 17.00
N ASN A 106 -3.35 8.09 15.83
CA ASN A 106 -4.76 8.48 15.70
C ASN A 106 -5.64 7.40 15.05
N GLY A 107 -5.16 6.16 14.92
CA GLY A 107 -5.90 5.07 14.30
C GLY A 107 -5.02 4.27 13.34
N GLY A 108 -5.57 3.85 12.21
CA GLY A 108 -4.84 3.14 11.17
C GLY A 108 -4.55 3.98 9.93
N LEU A 109 -3.36 3.79 9.37
CA LEU A 109 -2.93 4.31 8.08
C LEU A 109 -2.91 3.18 7.05
N THR A 110 -3.60 3.37 5.93
CA THR A 110 -3.44 2.53 4.74
C THR A 110 -2.87 3.37 3.62
N THR A 111 -1.88 2.82 2.91
CA THR A 111 -1.37 3.42 1.67
C THR A 111 -1.43 2.38 0.56
N SER A 112 -2.02 2.76 -0.56
CA SER A 112 -2.30 1.83 -1.67
C SER A 112 -2.16 2.55 -3.00
N VAL A 113 -1.14 2.17 -3.77
CA VAL A 113 -1.09 2.50 -5.20
C VAL A 113 -2.24 1.77 -5.88
N LEU A 114 -2.98 2.53 -6.69
CA LEU A 114 -4.16 2.04 -7.39
C LEU A 114 -3.73 1.50 -8.74
N PHE A 115 -4.10 0.25 -9.00
CA PHE A 115 -3.92 -0.41 -10.28
C PHE A 115 -5.28 -0.67 -10.90
N ASN A 116 -5.32 -0.79 -12.23
CA ASN A 116 -6.50 -1.28 -12.93
C ASN A 116 -6.81 -2.75 -12.56
N ASP A 117 -7.99 -3.27 -12.90
CA ASP A 117 -8.31 -4.70 -12.80
C ASP A 117 -8.49 -5.28 -14.22
N PRO A 118 -7.58 -6.14 -14.71
CA PRO A 118 -6.36 -6.63 -14.04
C PRO A 118 -5.23 -5.57 -14.02
N ALA A 119 -4.37 -5.64 -13.00
CA ALA A 119 -3.29 -4.66 -12.78
C ALA A 119 -2.20 -4.76 -13.84
N PHE A 120 -1.73 -5.99 -14.09
CA PHE A 120 -0.70 -6.30 -15.07
C PHE A 120 -1.05 -7.59 -15.80
N PRO A 121 -0.74 -7.70 -17.11
CA PRO A 121 -0.99 -8.92 -17.87
C PRO A 121 -0.08 -10.08 -17.45
N THR A 122 1.13 -9.78 -16.96
CA THR A 122 2.08 -10.76 -16.45
C THR A 122 2.94 -10.17 -15.33
N ARG A 123 3.58 -11.03 -14.54
CA ARG A 123 4.60 -10.60 -13.56
C ARG A 123 5.81 -9.94 -14.23
N GLY A 124 6.14 -10.34 -15.46
CA GLY A 124 7.17 -9.69 -16.26
C GLY A 124 6.81 -8.24 -16.57
N ALA A 125 5.54 -7.97 -16.90
CA ALA A 125 5.04 -6.61 -17.11
C ALA A 125 5.06 -5.78 -15.81
N ALA A 126 4.74 -6.38 -14.66
CA ALA A 126 4.87 -5.72 -13.36
C ALA A 126 6.33 -5.33 -13.05
N LYS A 127 7.29 -6.24 -13.32
CA LYS A 127 8.73 -5.95 -13.17
C LYS A 127 9.21 -4.89 -14.16
N ALA A 128 8.71 -4.90 -15.40
CA ALA A 128 9.03 -3.87 -16.38
C ALA A 128 8.48 -2.49 -15.98
N TRP A 129 7.29 -2.44 -15.38
CA TRP A 129 6.71 -1.20 -14.85
C TRP A 129 7.57 -0.55 -13.76
N MET A 130 8.33 -1.34 -12.98
CA MET A 130 9.27 -0.81 -12.00
C MET A 130 10.40 0.04 -12.60
N ALA A 131 10.65 -0.06 -13.91
CA ALA A 131 11.63 0.77 -14.60
C ALA A 131 11.07 2.13 -15.06
N THR A 132 9.80 2.42 -14.79
CA THR A 132 9.15 3.67 -15.23
C THR A 132 9.34 4.80 -14.21
N ASP A 133 9.27 6.04 -14.70
CA ASP A 133 9.27 7.24 -13.85
C ASP A 133 8.10 7.25 -12.88
N GLN A 134 6.92 6.78 -13.31
CA GLN A 134 5.74 6.70 -12.44
C GLN A 134 6.00 5.81 -11.22
N TYR A 135 6.63 4.64 -11.41
CA TYR A 135 7.03 3.79 -10.29
C TYR A 135 8.00 4.50 -9.35
N ALA A 136 9.05 5.11 -9.91
CA ALA A 136 10.07 5.81 -9.12
C ALA A 136 9.45 6.94 -8.28
N GLN A 137 8.55 7.73 -8.87
CA GLN A 137 7.85 8.84 -8.22
C GLN A 137 6.92 8.34 -7.11
N LEU A 138 6.11 7.31 -7.36
CA LEU A 138 5.21 6.73 -6.36
C LEU A 138 5.98 6.10 -5.19
N LYS A 139 7.06 5.39 -5.49
CA LYS A 139 7.96 4.85 -4.47
C LYS A 139 8.58 5.97 -3.63
N ALA A 140 9.14 7.00 -4.27
CA ALA A 140 9.72 8.16 -3.59
C ALA A 140 8.69 8.86 -2.68
N LEU A 141 7.46 9.05 -3.16
CA LEU A 141 6.38 9.61 -2.37
C LEU A 141 6.09 8.77 -1.12
N LEU A 142 5.89 7.45 -1.27
CA LEU A 142 5.58 6.55 -0.16
C LEU A 142 6.69 6.51 0.90
N ILE A 143 7.97 6.46 0.49
CA ILE A 143 9.09 6.46 1.44
C ILE A 143 9.35 7.82 2.08
N SER A 144 8.87 8.91 1.45
CA SER A 144 8.99 10.28 1.99
C SER A 144 7.97 10.58 3.09
N LEU A 145 6.94 9.73 3.24
CA LEU A 145 5.93 9.89 4.27
C LEU A 145 6.58 9.91 5.65
N LYS A 146 6.14 10.87 6.44
CA LYS A 146 6.52 11.04 7.84
C LYS A 146 5.27 11.05 8.67
N TYR A 147 5.31 10.35 9.79
CA TYR A 147 4.26 10.38 10.79
C TYR A 147 4.90 10.76 12.12
N ALA A 148 4.48 11.89 12.68
CA ALA A 148 4.98 12.48 13.92
C ALA A 148 3.92 12.35 15.01
#